data_AF-A0A1V4X8S0-F1
#
_entry.id   AF-A0A1V4X8S0-F1
#
_cell.length_a   1.000
_cell.length_b   1.000
_cell.length_c   1.000
_cell.angle_alpha   90.00
_cell.angle_beta   90.00
_cell.angle_gamma   90.00
#
_symmetry.space_group_name_H-M   'P 1'
#
loop_
_entity.id
_entity.type
_entity.pdbx_description
1 polymer ?
#
loop_
_entity_poly.entity_id
_entity_poly.type
_entity_poly.pdbx_seq_one_letter_code
_entity_poly.pdbx_strand_id
1 'polypeptide(L)'
;MQAVATKLIDVTEANAERIARQWFADVRKNPKTPSYHNLSEDRAIPQAVDFYTKFRGVFAAKNPFEEARRVYTKYADESYRYGIPLHEAIYALTLMRRHIWLYAEFQALFISAVEQQQAVESLNRTILLFDYATYVITDRYQELMRGEVDKQLSALRALGMEDSFTGSKVGIMACLLVACGFLTYYYHAVMASGVIFTHLFYIPIVLAGVWWRKRGIGVAALLGLILIVSHLIFMKEVPLTDDLIRAIMFIVVSSVVALLAEGFSRIEVLYRTAPHAGASVET
;
A
#
# COMPACT_ATOMS: atom_id res chain seq x y z
N MET A 1 -39.02 -18.73 18.19
CA MET A 1 -38.15 -18.01 19.15
C MET A 1 -37.43 -16.82 18.49
N GLN A 2 -38.12 -16.04 17.64
CA GLN A 2 -37.52 -14.94 16.85
C GLN A 2 -37.93 -13.55 17.34
N ALA A 3 -38.99 -13.46 18.15
CA ALA A 3 -39.59 -12.19 18.58
C ALA A 3 -38.82 -11.48 19.71
N VAL A 4 -37.86 -12.16 20.34
CA VAL A 4 -37.32 -11.78 21.66
C VAL A 4 -36.04 -10.94 21.56
N ALA A 5 -35.25 -11.12 20.51
CA ALA A 5 -34.03 -10.36 20.28
C ALA A 5 -34.24 -9.03 19.52
N THR A 6 -35.50 -8.60 19.39
CA THR A 6 -35.92 -7.45 18.58
C THR A 6 -35.79 -6.11 19.33
N LYS A 7 -35.98 -6.08 20.66
CA LYS A 7 -36.02 -4.84 21.45
C LYS A 7 -34.78 -3.96 21.28
N LEU A 8 -33.58 -4.55 21.34
CA LEU A 8 -32.32 -3.80 21.19
C LEU A 8 -32.18 -3.20 19.79
N ILE A 9 -32.60 -3.95 18.78
CA ILE A 9 -32.52 -3.55 17.36
C ILE A 9 -33.54 -2.44 17.09
N ASP A 10 -34.78 -2.62 17.55
CA ASP A 10 -35.87 -1.66 17.36
C ASP A 10 -35.51 -0.31 17.99
N VAL A 11 -34.96 -0.32 19.20
CA VAL A 11 -34.50 0.90 19.89
C VAL A 11 -33.31 1.54 19.18
N THR A 12 -32.38 0.73 18.68
CA THR A 12 -31.22 1.23 17.92
C THR A 12 -31.64 1.90 16.62
N GLU A 13 -32.53 1.26 15.86
CA GLU A 13 -33.03 1.77 14.59
C GLU A 13 -33.85 3.06 14.77
N ALA A 14 -34.79 3.05 15.73
CA ALA A 14 -35.63 4.21 16.02
C ALA A 14 -34.83 5.43 16.52
N ASN A 15 -33.62 5.21 17.06
CA ASN A 15 -32.78 6.26 17.62
C ASN A 15 -31.41 6.37 16.93
N ALA A 16 -31.26 5.82 15.72
CA ALA A 16 -29.97 5.69 15.05
C ALA A 16 -29.23 7.03 14.93
N GLU A 17 -29.94 8.11 14.58
CA GLU A 17 -29.35 9.45 14.48
C GLU A 17 -28.80 9.95 15.82
N ARG A 18 -29.54 9.73 16.90
CA ARG A 18 -29.13 10.18 18.23
C ARG A 18 -27.93 9.40 18.75
N ILE A 19 -27.95 8.08 18.56
CA ILE A 19 -26.82 7.21 18.90
C ILE A 19 -25.59 7.60 18.07
N ALA A 20 -25.75 7.87 16.77
CA ALA A 20 -24.68 8.30 15.89
C ALA A 20 -24.08 9.65 16.29
N ARG A 21 -24.90 10.62 16.72
CA ARG A 21 -24.39 11.91 17.24
C ARG A 21 -23.58 11.73 18.51
N GLN A 22 -24.03 10.89 19.44
CA GLN A 22 -23.28 10.57 20.66
C GLN A 22 -21.96 9.86 20.34
N TRP A 23 -21.99 8.87 19.45
CA TRP A 23 -20.81 8.19 18.95
C TRP A 23 -19.82 9.17 18.31
N PHE A 24 -20.30 10.08 17.46
CA PHE A 24 -19.44 11.03 16.78
C PHE A 24 -18.74 11.99 17.75
N ALA A 25 -19.48 12.46 18.77
CA ALA A 25 -18.91 13.30 19.83
C ALA A 25 -17.76 12.62 20.58
N ASP A 26 -17.85 11.30 20.76
CA ASP A 26 -16.82 10.50 21.44
C ASP A 26 -15.61 10.22 20.54
N VAL A 27 -15.81 9.74 19.30
CA VAL A 27 -14.68 9.49 18.36
C VAL A 27 -13.92 10.78 18.00
N ARG A 28 -14.61 11.93 17.97
CA ARG A 28 -13.98 13.23 17.67
C ARG A 28 -13.02 13.70 18.77
N LYS A 29 -13.15 13.18 19.99
CA LYS A 29 -12.28 13.54 21.13
C LYS A 29 -11.36 12.42 21.57
N ASN A 30 -11.55 11.21 21.03
CA ASN A 30 -10.82 10.04 21.49
C ASN A 30 -9.39 10.03 20.93
N PRO A 31 -8.35 9.86 21.77
CA PRO A 31 -6.95 9.85 21.32
C PRO A 31 -6.61 8.67 20.39
N LYS A 32 -7.47 7.64 20.32
CA LYS A 32 -7.29 6.48 19.44
C LYS A 32 -7.95 6.66 18.07
N THR A 33 -8.59 7.80 17.81
CA THR A 33 -9.24 8.13 16.53
C THR A 33 -8.89 9.55 16.05
N PRO A 34 -7.60 9.89 15.91
CA PRO A 34 -7.18 11.24 15.50
C PRO A 34 -7.71 11.67 14.12
N SER A 35 -7.90 10.75 13.17
CA SER A 35 -8.44 11.05 11.85
C SER A 35 -9.89 11.53 11.90
N TYR A 36 -10.63 11.17 12.95
CA TYR A 36 -12.02 11.63 13.17
C TYR A 36 -12.12 13.03 13.77
N HIS A 37 -11.04 13.61 14.32
CA HIS A 37 -11.07 14.93 14.98
C HIS A 37 -11.45 16.05 14.00
N ASN A 38 -11.01 15.91 12.76
CA ASN A 38 -11.21 16.87 11.66
C ASN A 38 -12.27 16.43 10.64
N LEU A 39 -12.91 15.27 10.85
CA LEU A 39 -13.95 14.78 9.96
C LEU A 39 -15.23 15.59 10.16
N SER A 40 -15.90 15.97 9.07
CA SER A 40 -17.13 16.76 9.15
C SER A 40 -18.31 15.92 9.64
N GLU A 41 -19.16 16.52 10.48
CA GLU A 41 -20.40 15.91 10.97
C GLU A 41 -21.29 15.39 9.82
N ASP A 42 -21.39 16.16 8.74
CA ASP A 42 -22.16 15.83 7.53
C ASP A 42 -21.67 14.58 6.78
N ARG A 43 -20.54 14.01 7.17
CA ARG A 43 -20.00 12.76 6.61
C ARG A 43 -20.02 11.63 7.63
N ALA A 44 -19.56 11.89 8.85
CA ALA A 44 -19.43 10.86 9.87
C ALA A 44 -20.78 10.37 10.42
N ILE A 45 -21.71 11.29 10.69
CA ILE A 45 -23.01 10.93 11.28
C ILE A 45 -23.85 10.11 10.29
N PRO A 46 -24.01 10.52 9.01
CA PRO A 46 -24.76 9.70 8.05
C PRO A 46 -24.17 8.30 7.85
N GLN A 47 -22.84 8.16 7.87
CA GLN A 47 -22.17 6.86 7.78
C GLN A 47 -22.56 5.96 8.97
N ALA A 48 -22.55 6.49 10.19
CA ALA A 48 -22.96 5.73 11.37
C ALA A 48 -24.46 5.40 11.38
N VAL A 49 -25.31 6.31 10.92
CA VAL A 49 -26.75 6.06 10.75
C VAL A 49 -27.00 4.97 9.72
N ASP A 50 -26.33 5.01 8.57
CA ASP A 50 -26.41 3.98 7.52
C ASP A 50 -25.98 2.60 8.05
N PHE A 51 -24.95 2.55 8.90
CA PHE A 51 -24.54 1.33 9.59
C PHE A 51 -25.65 0.80 10.53
N TYR A 52 -26.18 1.65 11.41
CA TYR A 52 -27.19 1.25 12.39
C TYR A 52 -28.52 0.83 11.74
N THR A 53 -28.94 1.50 10.67
CA THR A 53 -30.18 1.15 9.95
C THR A 53 -30.06 -0.20 9.24
N LYS A 54 -28.89 -0.53 8.68
CA LYS A 54 -28.68 -1.83 8.02
C LYS A 54 -28.42 -2.98 8.99
N PHE A 55 -28.10 -2.68 10.25
CA PHE A 55 -27.86 -3.66 11.31
C PHE A 55 -29.04 -4.65 11.47
N ARG A 56 -30.29 -4.17 11.37
CA ARG A 56 -31.49 -5.02 11.41
C ARG A 56 -31.51 -6.05 10.29
N GLY A 57 -31.15 -5.63 9.08
CA GLY A 57 -31.11 -6.50 7.90
C GLY A 57 -30.13 -7.65 8.09
N VAL A 58 -28.91 -7.33 8.54
CA VAL A 58 -27.88 -8.34 8.87
C VAL A 58 -28.35 -9.27 9.98
N PHE A 59 -28.97 -8.72 11.02
CA PHE A 59 -29.48 -9.51 12.13
C PHE A 59 -30.57 -10.50 11.72
N ALA A 60 -31.51 -10.07 10.87
CA ALA A 60 -32.64 -10.89 10.44
C ALA A 60 -32.29 -11.87 9.30
N ALA A 61 -31.12 -11.73 8.68
CA ALA A 61 -30.71 -12.53 7.53
C ALA A 61 -30.57 -14.02 7.89
N LYS A 62 -30.91 -14.89 6.92
CA LYS A 62 -30.66 -16.34 7.02
C LYS A 62 -29.17 -16.66 7.06
N ASN A 63 -28.36 -15.87 6.37
CA ASN A 63 -26.90 -15.93 6.40
C ASN A 63 -26.35 -14.55 6.80
N PRO A 64 -26.19 -14.28 8.11
CA PRO A 64 -25.75 -12.98 8.60
C PRO A 64 -24.36 -12.57 8.14
N PHE A 65 -23.47 -13.54 7.88
CA PHE A 65 -22.12 -13.24 7.42
C PHE A 65 -22.09 -12.70 5.99
N GLU A 66 -22.79 -13.35 5.07
CA GLU A 66 -22.90 -12.87 3.68
C GLU A 66 -23.58 -11.50 3.59
N GLU A 67 -24.62 -11.29 4.39
CA GLU A 67 -25.28 -9.98 4.44
C GLU A 67 -24.39 -8.90 5.07
N ALA A 68 -23.62 -9.25 6.11
CA ALA A 68 -22.60 -8.36 6.67
C ALA A 68 -21.52 -8.00 5.65
N ARG A 69 -21.06 -8.96 4.83
CA ARG A 69 -20.13 -8.71 3.71
C ARG A 69 -20.73 -7.69 2.75
N ARG A 70 -21.94 -7.92 2.26
CA ARG A 70 -22.64 -7.02 1.33
C ARG A 70 -22.80 -5.59 1.87
N VAL A 71 -23.15 -5.46 3.14
CA VAL A 71 -23.48 -4.18 3.78
C VAL A 71 -22.23 -3.42 4.21
N TYR A 72 -21.31 -4.07 4.93
CA TYR A 72 -20.20 -3.40 5.61
C TYR A 72 -18.98 -3.16 4.72
N THR A 73 -18.90 -3.78 3.53
CA THR A 73 -17.92 -3.40 2.50
C THR A 73 -18.05 -1.92 2.13
N LYS A 74 -19.28 -1.39 2.05
CA LYS A 74 -19.51 0.03 1.75
C LYS A 74 -18.95 0.95 2.83
N TYR A 75 -19.11 0.59 4.11
CA TYR A 75 -18.53 1.34 5.23
C TYR A 75 -17.00 1.37 5.14
N ALA A 76 -16.37 0.24 4.79
CA ALA A 76 -14.93 0.15 4.61
C ALA A 76 -14.44 1.04 3.45
N ASP A 77 -15.11 0.97 2.29
CA ASP A 77 -14.79 1.79 1.12
C ASP A 77 -14.86 3.29 1.43
N GLU A 78 -15.92 3.74 2.12
CA GLU A 78 -16.09 5.15 2.50
C GLU A 78 -15.03 5.60 3.51
N SER A 79 -14.77 4.78 4.54
CA SER A 79 -13.76 5.10 5.56
C SER A 79 -12.36 5.19 4.95
N TYR A 80 -12.02 4.28 4.03
CA TYR A 80 -10.76 4.31 3.29
C TYR A 80 -10.65 5.56 2.41
N ARG A 81 -11.73 5.93 1.70
CA ARG A 81 -11.79 7.16 0.88
C ARG A 81 -11.64 8.43 1.69
N TYR A 82 -12.06 8.43 2.96
CA TYR A 82 -11.83 9.55 3.88
C TYR A 82 -10.42 9.58 4.49
N GLY A 83 -9.56 8.62 4.12
CA GLY A 83 -8.19 8.53 4.63
C GLY A 83 -8.12 8.02 6.07
N ILE A 84 -9.19 7.38 6.57
CA ILE A 84 -9.21 6.84 7.93
C ILE A 84 -8.41 5.54 7.94
N PRO A 85 -7.35 5.43 8.74
CA PRO A 85 -6.55 4.22 8.81
C PRO A 85 -7.34 3.09 9.46
N LEU A 86 -7.07 1.84 9.06
CA LEU A 86 -7.82 0.65 9.47
C LEU A 86 -8.01 0.57 10.99
N HIS A 87 -6.94 0.77 11.77
CA HIS A 87 -7.01 0.65 13.23
C HIS A 87 -7.99 1.66 13.87
N GLU A 88 -8.09 2.86 13.32
CA GLU A 88 -9.07 3.86 13.76
C GLU A 88 -10.48 3.47 13.36
N ALA A 89 -10.68 2.96 12.14
CA ALA A 89 -11.99 2.51 11.67
C ALA A 89 -12.54 1.35 12.52
N ILE A 90 -11.69 0.39 12.90
CA ILE A 90 -12.07 -0.72 13.80
C ILE A 90 -12.33 -0.23 15.23
N TYR A 91 -11.55 0.72 15.73
CA TYR A 91 -11.81 1.27 17.05
C TYR A 91 -13.09 2.12 17.07
N ALA A 92 -13.34 2.90 16.03
CA ALA A 92 -14.58 3.64 15.85
C ALA A 92 -15.79 2.71 15.79
N LEU A 93 -15.70 1.58 15.07
CA LEU A 93 -16.71 0.51 15.05
C LEU A 93 -16.92 -0.10 16.45
N THR A 94 -15.85 -0.32 17.22
CA THR A 94 -15.94 -0.80 18.61
C THR A 94 -16.70 0.19 19.49
N LEU A 95 -16.49 1.49 19.30
CA LEU A 95 -17.25 2.54 19.97
C LEU A 95 -18.71 2.56 19.50
N MET A 96 -19.00 2.36 18.20
CA MET A 96 -20.38 2.25 17.72
C MET A 96 -21.16 1.15 18.44
N ARG A 97 -20.54 -0.03 18.61
CA ARG A 97 -21.11 -1.15 19.39
C ARG A 97 -21.39 -0.73 20.83
N ARG A 98 -20.44 -0.03 21.46
CA ARG A 98 -20.59 0.45 22.84
C ARG A 98 -21.75 1.43 22.98
N HIS A 99 -21.95 2.33 22.03
CA HIS A 99 -23.05 3.31 22.07
C HIS A 99 -24.42 2.65 21.89
N ILE A 100 -24.54 1.58 21.10
CA ILE A 100 -25.77 0.77 21.05
C ILE A 100 -26.13 0.26 22.44
N TRP A 101 -25.14 -0.33 23.14
CA TRP A 101 -25.36 -0.92 24.46
C TRP A 101 -25.69 0.11 25.54
N LEU A 102 -24.85 1.15 25.67
CA LEU A 102 -25.06 2.22 26.65
C LEU A 102 -26.42 2.87 26.45
N TYR A 103 -26.81 3.10 25.20
CA TYR A 103 -28.09 3.70 24.89
C TYR A 103 -29.27 2.84 25.37
N ALA A 104 -29.22 1.53 25.14
CA ALA A 104 -30.24 0.60 25.60
C ALA A 104 -30.31 0.46 27.12
N GLU A 105 -29.16 0.48 27.80
CA GLU A 105 -29.05 0.48 29.26
C GLU A 105 -29.70 1.73 29.88
N PHE A 106 -29.45 2.92 29.31
CA PHE A 106 -30.06 4.17 29.76
C PHE A 106 -31.58 4.24 29.59
N GLN A 107 -32.16 3.47 28.68
CA GLN A 107 -33.61 3.39 28.48
C GLN A 107 -34.30 2.44 29.49
N ALA A 108 -33.55 1.85 30.43
CA ALA A 108 -34.06 0.89 31.42
C ALA A 108 -34.89 -0.24 30.77
N LEU A 109 -34.45 -0.74 29.62
CA LEU A 109 -35.20 -1.71 28.80
C LEU A 109 -35.27 -3.12 29.40
N PHE A 110 -34.49 -3.39 30.46
CA PHE A 110 -34.30 -4.74 31.00
C PHE A 110 -34.36 -4.79 32.54
N ILE A 111 -35.49 -4.37 33.11
CA ILE A 111 -35.68 -4.31 34.58
C ILE A 111 -36.08 -5.68 35.15
N SER A 112 -36.86 -6.48 34.41
CA SER A 112 -37.30 -7.79 34.88
C SER A 112 -36.29 -8.91 34.60
N ALA A 113 -36.33 -9.99 35.39
CA ALA A 113 -35.42 -11.13 35.23
C ALA A 113 -35.54 -11.82 33.85
N VAL A 114 -36.75 -11.88 33.29
CA VAL A 114 -36.97 -12.38 31.92
C VAL A 114 -36.28 -11.47 30.92
N GLU A 115 -36.43 -10.15 31.05
CA GLU A 115 -35.80 -9.18 30.16
C GLU A 115 -34.26 -9.19 30.27
N GLN A 116 -33.69 -9.45 31.44
CA GLN A 116 -32.23 -9.62 31.57
C GLN A 116 -31.70 -10.80 30.75
N GLN A 117 -32.40 -11.94 30.73
CA GLN A 117 -32.00 -13.07 29.90
C GLN A 117 -32.08 -12.73 28.39
N GLN A 118 -33.08 -11.94 27.99
CA GLN A 118 -33.23 -11.44 26.63
C GLN A 118 -32.12 -10.46 26.24
N ALA A 119 -31.67 -9.63 27.20
CA ALA A 119 -30.56 -8.71 27.02
C ALA A 119 -29.26 -9.46 26.72
N VAL A 120 -28.99 -10.56 27.43
CA VAL A 120 -27.80 -11.40 27.22
C VAL A 120 -27.81 -12.03 25.82
N GLU A 121 -28.94 -12.56 25.37
CA GLU A 121 -29.06 -13.12 24.01
C GLU A 121 -28.85 -12.06 22.93
N SER A 122 -29.47 -10.89 23.10
CA SER A 122 -29.32 -9.74 22.19
C SER A 122 -27.89 -9.22 22.16
N LEU A 123 -27.21 -9.20 23.31
CA LEU A 123 -25.80 -8.82 23.45
C LEU A 123 -24.90 -9.79 22.69
N ASN A 124 -25.02 -11.09 22.93
CA ASN A 124 -24.20 -12.12 22.28
C ASN A 124 -24.35 -12.06 20.76
N ARG A 125 -25.58 -11.88 20.27
CA ARG A 125 -25.82 -11.77 18.82
C ARG A 125 -25.29 -10.47 18.25
N THR A 126 -25.39 -9.36 18.97
CA THR A 126 -24.77 -8.08 18.58
C THR A 126 -23.26 -8.21 18.49
N ILE A 127 -22.61 -8.82 19.48
CA ILE A 127 -21.17 -9.09 19.47
C ILE A 127 -20.79 -9.85 18.20
N LEU A 128 -21.48 -10.96 17.90
CA LEU A 128 -21.23 -11.76 16.70
C LEU A 128 -21.33 -10.94 15.39
N LEU A 129 -22.35 -10.09 15.26
CA LEU A 129 -22.51 -9.26 14.06
C LEU A 129 -21.42 -8.21 13.91
N PHE A 130 -20.96 -7.63 15.03
CA PHE A 130 -19.84 -6.70 15.02
C PHE A 130 -18.50 -7.41 14.77
N ASP A 131 -18.36 -8.67 15.17
CA ASP A 131 -17.18 -9.48 14.85
C ASP A 131 -17.14 -9.79 13.35
N TYR A 132 -18.29 -10.09 12.73
CA TYR A 132 -18.40 -10.19 11.26
C TYR A 132 -18.09 -8.86 10.56
N ALA A 133 -18.61 -7.74 11.07
CA ALA A 133 -18.28 -6.42 10.54
C ALA A 133 -16.76 -6.14 10.62
N THR A 134 -16.13 -6.46 11.76
CA THR A 134 -14.69 -6.31 11.97
C THR A 134 -13.90 -7.13 10.95
N TYR A 135 -14.28 -8.38 10.72
CA TYR A 135 -13.65 -9.23 9.71
C TYR A 135 -13.81 -8.65 8.30
N VAL A 136 -15.04 -8.33 7.88
CA VAL A 136 -15.35 -7.79 6.54
C VAL A 136 -14.62 -6.48 6.28
N ILE A 137 -14.62 -5.56 7.26
CA ILE A 137 -13.95 -4.26 7.11
C ILE A 137 -12.44 -4.46 7.00
N THR A 138 -11.86 -5.33 7.82
CA THR A 138 -10.42 -5.63 7.78
C THR A 138 -10.02 -6.26 6.45
N ASP A 139 -10.77 -7.27 5.99
CA ASP A 139 -10.58 -7.94 4.70
C ASP A 139 -10.64 -6.93 3.55
N ARG A 140 -11.66 -6.06 3.55
CA ARG A 140 -11.83 -5.05 2.51
C ARG A 140 -10.72 -3.99 2.52
N TYR A 141 -10.30 -3.51 3.69
CA TYR A 141 -9.17 -2.60 3.81
C TYR A 141 -7.88 -3.23 3.27
N GLN A 142 -7.67 -4.52 3.52
CA GLN A 142 -6.53 -5.26 2.97
C GLN A 142 -6.56 -5.31 1.44
N GLU A 143 -7.72 -5.60 0.84
CA GLU A 143 -7.89 -5.55 -0.62
C GLU A 143 -7.60 -4.16 -1.19
N LEU A 144 -8.11 -3.09 -0.56
CA LEU A 144 -7.91 -1.72 -1.01
C LEU A 144 -6.43 -1.29 -0.90
N MET A 145 -5.78 -1.57 0.23
CA MET A 145 -4.36 -1.28 0.42
C MET A 145 -3.49 -2.05 -0.60
N ARG A 146 -3.83 -3.31 -0.88
CA ARG A 146 -3.14 -4.11 -1.89
C ARG A 146 -3.32 -3.52 -3.29
N GLY A 147 -4.55 -3.12 -3.64
CA GLY A 147 -4.84 -2.47 -4.91
C GLY A 147 -4.06 -1.17 -5.12
N GLU A 148 -3.87 -0.37 -4.07
CA GLU A 148 -3.05 0.85 -4.12
C GLU A 148 -1.56 0.54 -4.30
N VAL A 149 -1.03 -0.45 -3.57
CA VAL A 149 0.36 -0.90 -3.72
C VAL A 149 0.60 -1.47 -5.11
N ASP A 150 -0.30 -2.31 -5.63
CA ASP A 150 -0.20 -2.86 -6.98
C ASP A 150 -0.25 -1.77 -8.05
N LYS A 151 -1.08 -0.72 -7.87
CA LYS A 151 -1.09 0.46 -8.75
C LYS A 151 0.22 1.24 -8.67
N GLN A 152 0.72 1.52 -7.48
CA GLN A 152 2.00 2.24 -7.30
C GLN A 152 3.18 1.45 -7.87
N LEU A 153 3.20 0.13 -7.65
CA LEU A 153 4.18 -0.77 -8.22
C LEU A 153 4.04 -0.83 -9.75
N SER A 154 2.82 -0.87 -10.29
CA SER A 154 2.59 -0.81 -11.73
C SER A 154 3.03 0.53 -12.34
N ALA A 155 2.84 1.65 -11.63
CA ALA A 155 3.33 2.96 -12.04
C ALA A 155 4.86 3.01 -11.99
N LEU A 156 5.50 2.44 -10.97
CA LEU A 156 6.95 2.27 -10.91
C LEU A 156 7.48 1.34 -12.01
N ARG A 157 6.76 0.26 -12.34
CA ARG A 157 7.08 -0.60 -13.50
C ARG A 157 6.88 0.11 -14.83
N ALA A 158 5.87 0.98 -14.95
CA ALA A 158 5.67 1.81 -16.14
C ALA A 158 6.80 2.85 -16.29
N LEU A 159 7.23 3.45 -15.18
CA LEU A 159 8.44 4.29 -15.12
C LEU A 159 9.73 3.47 -15.35
N GLY A 160 9.72 2.18 -14.99
CA GLY A 160 10.81 1.21 -15.13
C GLY A 160 10.78 0.36 -16.40
N MET A 161 9.85 0.62 -17.33
CA MET A 161 9.67 -0.06 -18.63
C MET A 161 9.95 -1.56 -18.65
N GLU A 162 8.92 -2.43 -18.53
CA GLU A 162 8.96 -3.78 -19.12
C GLU A 162 7.62 -4.23 -19.72
N ASP A 163 7.66 -4.68 -20.98
CA ASP A 163 7.41 -6.11 -21.34
C ASP A 163 7.40 -6.42 -22.86
N SER A 164 7.76 -5.49 -23.76
CA SER A 164 7.78 -5.75 -25.22
C SER A 164 9.03 -5.37 -26.01
N PHE A 165 10.18 -5.10 -25.37
CA PHE A 165 11.34 -4.59 -26.10
C PHE A 165 12.71 -5.04 -25.56
N THR A 166 12.97 -6.35 -25.45
CA THR A 166 14.33 -6.88 -25.20
C THR A 166 15.32 -6.38 -26.26
N GLY A 167 14.86 -6.23 -27.51
CA GLY A 167 15.63 -5.64 -28.60
C GLY A 167 15.97 -4.17 -28.40
N SER A 168 15.04 -3.33 -27.93
CA SER A 168 15.32 -1.90 -27.75
C SER A 168 16.24 -1.62 -26.56
N LYS A 169 16.21 -2.41 -25.48
CA LYS A 169 17.16 -2.24 -24.37
C LYS A 169 18.59 -2.47 -24.83
N VAL A 170 18.83 -3.57 -25.54
CA VAL A 170 20.16 -3.87 -26.11
C VAL A 170 20.53 -2.83 -27.17
N GLY A 171 19.59 -2.40 -28.02
CA GLY A 171 19.83 -1.37 -29.03
C GLY A 171 20.18 0.00 -28.46
N ILE A 172 19.44 0.48 -27.45
CA ILE A 172 19.72 1.73 -26.72
C ILE A 172 21.08 1.62 -26.04
N MET A 173 21.36 0.50 -25.37
CA MET A 173 22.65 0.29 -24.71
C MET A 173 23.80 0.29 -25.72
N ALA A 174 23.65 -0.39 -26.86
CA ALA A 174 24.65 -0.39 -27.92
C ALA A 174 24.90 1.03 -28.47
N CYS A 175 23.83 1.80 -28.72
CA CYS A 175 23.95 3.19 -29.17
C CYS A 175 24.69 4.06 -28.14
N LEU A 176 24.36 3.94 -26.85
CA LEU A 176 25.03 4.67 -25.78
C LEU A 176 26.51 4.28 -25.66
N LEU A 177 26.84 2.98 -25.77
CA LEU A 177 28.22 2.51 -25.74
C LEU A 177 29.03 3.01 -26.93
N VAL A 178 28.45 3.01 -28.14
CA VAL A 178 29.09 3.58 -29.33
C VAL A 178 29.32 5.08 -29.16
N ALA A 179 28.34 5.82 -28.64
CA ALA A 179 28.48 7.25 -28.36
C ALA A 179 29.57 7.51 -27.31
N CYS A 180 29.62 6.74 -26.23
CA CYS A 180 30.68 6.80 -25.22
C CYS A 180 32.05 6.50 -25.82
N GLY A 181 32.18 5.47 -26.64
CA GLY A 181 33.44 5.11 -27.31
C GLY A 181 33.92 6.19 -28.27
N PHE A 182 33.01 6.76 -29.09
CA PHE A 182 33.31 7.88 -29.97
C PHE A 182 33.78 9.11 -29.20
N LEU A 183 33.10 9.43 -28.09
CA LEU A 183 33.46 10.54 -27.23
C LEU A 183 34.84 10.33 -26.60
N THR A 184 35.13 9.12 -26.09
CA THR A 184 36.46 8.76 -25.58
C THR A 184 37.52 9.01 -26.63
N TYR A 185 37.32 8.48 -27.85
CA TYR A 185 38.27 8.65 -28.95
C TYR A 185 38.51 10.12 -29.30
N TYR A 186 37.44 10.91 -29.47
CA TYR A 186 37.54 12.32 -29.83
C TYR A 186 38.34 13.12 -28.80
N TYR A 187 38.03 12.97 -27.52
CA TYR A 187 38.71 13.72 -26.46
C TYR A 187 40.14 13.26 -26.23
N HIS A 188 40.42 11.95 -26.35
CA HIS A 188 41.77 11.41 -26.16
C HIS A 188 42.71 11.64 -27.34
N ALA A 189 42.21 11.50 -28.58
CA ALA A 189 43.04 11.59 -29.78
C ALA A 189 43.14 13.01 -30.36
N VAL A 190 42.09 13.83 -30.24
CA VAL A 190 42.02 15.15 -30.90
C VAL A 190 42.22 16.29 -29.91
N MET A 191 41.58 16.21 -28.74
CA MET A 191 41.47 17.37 -27.83
C MET A 191 42.51 17.40 -26.70
N ALA A 192 43.20 16.28 -26.44
CA ALA A 192 44.24 16.13 -25.42
C ALA A 192 43.88 16.74 -24.05
N SER A 193 42.59 16.71 -23.67
CA SER A 193 42.08 17.35 -22.46
C SER A 193 41.54 16.32 -21.47
N GLY A 194 41.87 16.52 -20.18
CA GLY A 194 41.75 15.47 -19.16
C GLY A 194 40.42 15.36 -18.43
N VAL A 195 39.50 16.34 -18.46
CA VAL A 195 38.40 16.32 -17.47
C VAL A 195 37.12 16.97 -18.00
N ILE A 196 36.02 16.20 -18.02
CA ILE A 196 34.62 16.52 -17.63
C ILE A 196 33.62 15.50 -18.23
N PHE A 197 33.91 14.89 -19.39
CA PHE A 197 32.92 14.07 -20.13
C PHE A 197 32.59 12.70 -19.52
N THR A 198 33.43 12.18 -18.62
CA THR A 198 33.27 10.86 -18.00
C THR A 198 32.04 10.73 -17.10
N HIS A 199 31.42 11.85 -16.71
CA HIS A 199 30.13 11.83 -16.01
C HIS A 199 29.00 11.28 -16.90
N LEU A 200 29.09 11.45 -18.22
CA LEU A 200 28.11 10.91 -19.15
C LEU A 200 28.08 9.38 -19.12
N PHE A 201 29.17 8.73 -18.69
CA PHE A 201 29.29 7.27 -18.67
C PHE A 201 28.47 6.67 -17.53
N TYR A 202 28.09 7.46 -16.51
CA TYR A 202 27.19 6.99 -15.46
C TYR A 202 25.80 6.67 -15.99
N ILE A 203 25.33 7.32 -17.07
CA ILE A 203 24.01 7.05 -17.66
C ILE A 203 23.90 5.58 -18.11
N PRO A 204 24.74 5.06 -19.05
CA PRO A 204 24.68 3.65 -19.42
C PRO A 204 25.02 2.71 -18.26
N ILE A 205 25.89 3.10 -17.33
CA ILE A 205 26.23 2.26 -16.15
C ILE A 205 25.02 2.05 -15.23
N VAL A 206 24.33 3.14 -14.85
CA VAL A 206 23.13 3.07 -14.01
C VAL A 206 22.04 2.29 -14.73
N LEU A 207 21.83 2.58 -16.01
CA LEU A 207 20.81 1.92 -16.83
C LEU A 207 21.08 0.42 -16.96
N ALA A 208 22.35 0.01 -17.12
CA ALA A 208 22.76 -1.39 -17.14
C ALA A 208 22.50 -2.08 -15.78
N GLY A 209 22.80 -1.40 -14.67
CA GLY A 209 22.53 -1.91 -13.32
C GLY A 209 21.04 -2.09 -13.03
N VAL A 210 20.19 -1.19 -13.56
CA VAL A 210 18.72 -1.31 -13.44
C VAL A 210 18.19 -2.44 -14.33
N TRP A 211 18.58 -2.49 -15.61
CA TRP A 211 18.04 -3.44 -16.58
C TRP A 211 18.54 -4.87 -16.39
N TRP A 212 19.83 -5.06 -16.07
CA TRP A 212 20.48 -6.37 -16.00
C TRP A 212 21.01 -6.73 -14.60
N ARG A 213 20.75 -5.90 -13.58
CA ARG A 213 21.15 -6.15 -12.18
C ARG A 213 22.64 -6.47 -12.07
N LYS A 214 23.02 -7.61 -11.47
CA LYS A 214 24.43 -8.04 -11.35
C LYS A 214 25.14 -8.21 -12.70
N ARG A 215 24.42 -8.59 -13.77
CA ARG A 215 25.02 -8.71 -15.11
C ARG A 215 25.34 -7.34 -15.72
N GLY A 216 24.68 -6.28 -15.25
CA GLY A 216 24.94 -4.90 -15.64
C GLY A 216 26.33 -4.37 -15.25
N ILE A 217 26.94 -4.95 -14.22
CA ILE A 217 28.32 -4.61 -13.78
C ILE A 217 29.34 -4.83 -14.90
N GLY A 218 29.08 -5.79 -15.81
CA GLY A 218 29.92 -6.02 -16.98
C GLY A 218 30.02 -4.79 -17.91
N VAL A 219 28.98 -3.98 -18.01
CA VAL A 219 28.97 -2.75 -18.83
C VAL A 219 29.90 -1.69 -18.23
N ALA A 220 29.90 -1.54 -16.91
CA ALA A 220 30.80 -0.63 -16.21
C ALA A 220 32.28 -1.06 -16.34
N ALA A 221 32.54 -2.37 -16.24
CA ALA A 221 33.88 -2.92 -16.45
C ALA A 221 34.38 -2.70 -17.88
N LEU A 222 33.51 -2.89 -18.88
CA LEU A 222 33.84 -2.65 -20.29
C LEU A 222 34.17 -1.16 -20.54
N LEU A 223 33.33 -0.24 -20.06
CA LEU A 223 33.57 1.19 -20.22
C LEU A 223 34.84 1.66 -19.48
N GLY A 224 35.09 1.14 -18.28
CA GLY A 224 36.33 1.40 -17.54
C GLY A 224 37.58 0.89 -18.27
N LEU A 225 37.50 -0.31 -18.87
CA LEU A 225 38.58 -0.86 -19.68
C LEU A 225 38.84 -0.02 -20.94
N ILE A 226 37.78 0.38 -21.66
CA ILE A 226 37.90 1.24 -22.84
C ILE A 226 38.58 2.57 -22.48
N LEU A 227 38.22 3.16 -21.34
CA LEU A 227 38.84 4.40 -20.85
C LEU A 227 40.35 4.21 -20.61
N ILE A 228 40.74 3.20 -19.83
CA ILE A 228 42.15 2.93 -19.51
C ILE A 228 42.96 2.61 -20.77
N VAL A 229 42.44 1.76 -21.66
CA VAL A 229 43.13 1.39 -22.91
C VAL A 229 43.31 2.61 -23.81
N SER A 230 42.31 3.47 -23.92
CA SER A 230 42.41 4.72 -24.69
C SER A 230 43.47 5.67 -24.10
N HIS A 231 43.52 5.82 -22.78
CA HIS A 231 44.54 6.64 -22.11
C HIS A 231 45.96 6.14 -22.40
N LEU A 232 46.18 4.82 -22.32
CA LEU A 232 47.49 4.22 -22.57
C LEU A 232 47.99 4.40 -24.02
N ILE A 233 47.07 4.44 -24.99
CA ILE A 233 47.41 4.56 -26.41
C ILE A 233 47.64 6.03 -26.81
N PHE A 234 46.77 6.94 -26.37
CA PHE A 234 46.72 8.31 -26.90
C PHE A 234 47.30 9.38 -25.95
N MET A 235 47.31 9.13 -24.63
CA MET A 235 47.65 10.12 -23.60
C MET A 235 48.92 9.74 -22.82
N LYS A 236 50.03 9.50 -23.52
CA LYS A 236 51.32 9.11 -22.89
C LYS A 236 51.92 10.15 -21.94
N GLU A 237 51.52 11.42 -22.04
CA GLU A 237 52.07 12.51 -21.22
C GLU A 237 51.15 12.97 -20.07
N VAL A 238 49.95 12.38 -19.93
CA VAL A 238 48.98 12.74 -18.89
C VAL A 238 48.96 11.69 -17.77
N PRO A 239 48.88 12.08 -16.49
CA PRO A 239 48.82 11.14 -15.37
C PRO A 239 47.66 10.14 -15.49
N LEU A 240 47.96 8.83 -15.40
CA LEU A 240 46.97 7.74 -15.44
C LEU A 240 46.05 7.70 -14.19
N THR A 241 46.41 8.42 -13.13
CA THR A 241 45.71 8.38 -11.84
C THR A 241 44.23 8.76 -11.95
N ASP A 242 43.91 9.75 -12.78
CA ASP A 242 42.56 10.30 -12.86
C ASP A 242 41.59 9.33 -13.56
N ASP A 243 42.06 8.64 -14.60
CA ASP A 243 41.28 7.63 -15.32
C ASP A 243 41.13 6.33 -14.52
N LEU A 244 42.15 5.98 -13.74
CA LEU A 244 42.09 4.85 -12.82
C LEU A 244 41.03 5.09 -11.72
N ILE A 245 41.00 6.27 -11.10
CA ILE A 245 39.99 6.62 -10.09
C ILE A 245 38.59 6.56 -10.71
N ARG A 246 38.41 7.06 -11.94
CA ARG A 246 37.13 7.04 -12.65
C ARG A 246 36.66 5.61 -12.97
N ALA A 247 37.56 4.75 -13.43
CA ALA A 247 37.24 3.34 -13.69
C ALA A 247 36.81 2.62 -12.40
N ILE A 248 37.48 2.89 -11.27
CA ILE A 248 37.07 2.36 -9.95
C ILE A 248 35.68 2.87 -9.58
N MET A 249 35.41 4.17 -9.72
CA MET A 249 34.10 4.75 -9.43
C MET A 249 32.98 4.15 -10.30
N PHE A 250 33.24 3.81 -11.56
CA PHE A 250 32.25 3.13 -12.42
C PHE A 250 31.81 1.79 -11.83
N ILE A 251 32.75 0.99 -11.34
CA ILE A 251 32.45 -0.30 -10.70
C ILE A 251 31.68 -0.09 -9.39
N VAL A 252 32.06 0.89 -8.57
CA VAL A 252 31.36 1.20 -7.31
C VAL A 252 29.91 1.60 -7.58
N VAL A 253 29.68 2.57 -8.47
CA VAL A 253 28.32 3.03 -8.82
C VAL A 253 27.49 1.88 -9.40
N SER A 254 28.05 1.11 -10.31
CA SER A 254 27.34 -0.04 -10.89
C SER A 254 26.97 -1.09 -9.85
N SER A 255 27.84 -1.33 -8.88
CA SER A 255 27.62 -2.30 -7.80
C SER A 255 26.50 -1.84 -6.87
N VAL A 256 26.51 -0.58 -6.45
CA VAL A 256 25.45 0.00 -5.60
C VAL A 256 24.09 -0.06 -6.31
N VAL A 257 24.04 0.35 -7.58
CA VAL A 257 22.80 0.31 -8.37
C VAL A 257 22.30 -1.13 -8.57
N ALA A 258 23.20 -2.08 -8.86
CA ALA A 258 22.84 -3.48 -9.02
C ALA A 258 22.28 -4.10 -7.73
N LEU A 259 22.86 -3.77 -6.56
CA LEU A 259 22.38 -4.21 -5.26
C LEU A 259 21.00 -3.65 -4.94
N LEU A 260 20.79 -2.36 -5.20
CA LEU A 260 19.47 -1.72 -5.03
C LEU A 260 18.43 -2.38 -5.94
N ALA A 261 18.75 -2.55 -7.23
CA ALA A 261 17.86 -3.19 -8.20
C ALA A 261 17.49 -4.63 -7.81
N GLU A 262 18.44 -5.40 -7.27
CA GLU A 262 18.16 -6.75 -6.74
C GLU A 262 17.29 -6.71 -5.47
N GLY A 263 17.55 -5.77 -4.56
CA GLY A 263 16.77 -5.57 -3.34
C GLY A 263 15.29 -5.31 -3.63
N PHE A 264 15.00 -4.39 -4.56
CA PHE A 264 13.62 -4.10 -4.98
C PHE A 264 12.91 -5.33 -5.54
N SER A 265 13.58 -6.10 -6.40
CA SER A 265 12.97 -7.31 -6.95
C SER A 265 12.70 -8.39 -5.91
N ARG A 266 13.55 -8.53 -4.88
CA ARG A 266 13.28 -9.51 -3.80
C ARG A 266 12.06 -9.12 -2.98
N ILE A 267 11.90 -7.84 -2.66
CA ILE A 267 10.73 -7.32 -1.94
C ILE A 267 9.47 -7.53 -2.76
N GLU A 268 9.52 -7.25 -4.06
CA GLU A 268 8.43 -7.48 -4.99
C GLU A 268 8.01 -8.96 -5.06
N VAL A 269 8.97 -9.89 -5.12
CA VAL A 269 8.70 -11.33 -5.09
C VAL A 269 8.08 -11.73 -3.76
N LEU A 270 8.65 -11.29 -2.62
CA LEU A 270 8.13 -11.58 -1.28
C LEU A 270 6.69 -11.11 -1.11
N TYR A 271 6.38 -9.89 -1.56
CA TYR A 271 5.03 -9.34 -1.54
C TYR A 271 4.07 -10.16 -2.41
N ARG A 272 4.51 -10.59 -3.59
CA ARG A 272 3.71 -11.43 -4.50
C ARG A 272 3.50 -12.85 -3.96
N THR A 273 4.47 -13.42 -3.25
CA THR A 273 4.42 -14.81 -2.74
C THR A 273 3.83 -14.94 -1.33
N ALA A 274 3.64 -13.82 -0.61
CA ALA A 274 2.95 -13.86 0.68
C ALA A 274 1.57 -14.53 0.49
N PRO A 275 1.24 -15.59 1.27
CA PRO A 275 0.03 -16.37 1.04
C PRO A 275 -1.17 -15.44 1.00
N HIS A 276 -1.90 -15.50 -0.10
CA HIS A 276 -3.14 -14.79 -0.31
C HIS A 276 -4.16 -15.30 0.71
N ALA A 277 -4.18 -14.71 1.91
CA ALA A 277 -5.25 -14.88 2.87
C ALA A 277 -6.51 -14.25 2.24
N GLY A 278 -7.21 -15.05 1.43
CA GLY A 278 -8.32 -14.57 0.60
C GLY A 278 -8.45 -15.25 -0.77
N ALA A 279 -7.61 -16.22 -1.14
CA ALA A 279 -8.01 -17.15 -2.19
C ALA A 279 -9.21 -17.94 -1.65
N SER A 280 -10.41 -17.48 -2.00
CA SER A 280 -11.67 -18.18 -1.79
C SER A 280 -11.47 -19.63 -2.20
N VAL A 281 -11.53 -20.52 -1.22
CA VAL A 281 -11.74 -21.94 -1.48
C VAL A 281 -13.13 -22.01 -2.10
N GLU A 282 -13.19 -22.04 -3.43
CA GLU A 282 -14.38 -22.47 -4.16
C GLU A 282 -14.60 -23.96 -3.80
N THR A 283 -15.53 -24.19 -2.88
CA THR A 283 -16.24 -25.47 -2.70
C THR A 283 -17.68 -25.20 -2.32
#